data_AF-A0A1I5A2L2-F1
#
_entry.id   AF-A0A1I5A2L2-F1
#
_cell.length_a   1.000
_cell.length_b   1.000
_cell.length_c   1.000
_cell.angle_alpha   90.00
_cell.angle_beta   90.00
_cell.angle_gamma   90.00
#
_symmetry.space_group_name_H-M   'P 1'
#
loop_
_entity.id
_entity.type
_entity.pdbx_description
1 polymer ?
#
loop_
_entity_poly.entity_id
_entity_poly.type
_entity_poly.pdbx_seq_one_letter_code
_entity_poly.pdbx_strand_id
1 'polypeptide(L)'
;MANTGNTLLALITGAAIGAGIGLLYAPESGEKTRKRIKSESDKAQERFNKKYNETSSNLTEKAKKARLDFEERLGETLSSASHKADDILSAMESKLEELRKQNSKLNKDAETKAKKA
;
A
#
# COMPACT_ATOMS: atom_id res chain seq x y z
N MET A 1 8.95 -71.61 27.17
CA MET A 1 7.98 -71.03 26.21
C MET A 1 7.44 -69.67 26.71
N ALA A 2 8.31 -68.73 27.12
CA ALA A 2 7.87 -67.42 27.65
C ALA A 2 7.87 -66.29 26.60
N ASN A 3 8.65 -66.43 25.53
CA ASN A 3 8.87 -65.37 24.54
C ASN A 3 7.71 -65.22 23.54
N THR A 4 6.91 -66.27 23.35
CA THR A 4 5.78 -66.26 22.40
C THR A 4 4.66 -65.33 22.85
N GLY A 5 4.40 -65.23 24.17
CA GLY A 5 3.38 -64.33 24.71
C GLY A 5 3.75 -62.85 24.56
N ASN A 6 5.03 -62.53 24.78
CA ASN A 6 5.52 -61.15 24.65
C ASN A 6 5.52 -60.68 23.18
N THR A 7 5.87 -61.57 22.24
CA THR A 7 5.78 -61.29 20.81
C THR A 7 4.34 -61.10 20.33
N LEU A 8 3.40 -61.92 20.82
CA LEU A 8 1.99 -61.77 20.47
C LEU A 8 1.40 -60.45 20.99
N LEU A 9 1.75 -60.06 22.22
CA LEU A 9 1.33 -58.79 22.80
C LEU A 9 1.91 -57.59 22.02
N ALA A 10 3.18 -57.66 21.63
CA ALA A 10 3.83 -56.64 20.82
C ALA A 10 3.17 -56.50 19.44
N LEU A 11 2.81 -57.61 18.80
CA LEU A 11 2.14 -57.61 17.49
C LEU A 11 0.74 -56.97 17.57
N ILE A 12 -0.06 -57.36 18.56
CA ILE A 12 -1.41 -56.81 18.75
C ILE A 12 -1.33 -55.31 19.05
N THR A 13 -0.40 -54.92 19.91
CA THR A 13 -0.17 -53.50 20.25
C THR A 13 0.25 -52.70 19.01
N GLY A 14 1.19 -53.24 18.22
CA GLY A 14 1.63 -52.62 16.97
C GLY A 14 0.51 -52.51 15.92
N ALA A 15 -0.29 -53.57 15.78
CA ALA A 15 -1.43 -53.58 14.85
C ALA A 15 -2.53 -52.61 15.27
N ALA A 16 -2.83 -52.48 16.57
CA ALA A 16 -3.79 -51.53 17.09
C ALA A 16 -3.37 -50.08 16.82
N ILE A 17 -2.09 -49.76 17.03
CA ILE A 17 -1.53 -48.43 16.72
C ILE A 17 -1.58 -48.17 15.20
N GLY A 18 -1.16 -49.15 14.39
CA GLY A 18 -1.19 -49.05 12.93
C GLY A 18 -2.60 -48.85 12.37
N ALA A 19 -3.58 -49.58 12.89
CA ALA A 19 -4.99 -49.43 12.51
C ALA A 19 -5.56 -48.07 12.97
N GLY A 20 -5.19 -47.59 14.15
CA GLY A 20 -5.58 -46.27 14.65
C GLY A 20 -5.10 -45.15 13.71
N ILE A 21 -3.83 -45.19 13.31
CA ILE A 21 -3.25 -44.22 12.36
C ILE A 21 -3.90 -44.38 10.97
N GLY A 22 -4.08 -45.60 10.49
CA GLY A 22 -4.69 -45.88 9.18
C GLY A 22 -6.15 -45.40 9.09
N LEU A 23 -6.91 -45.51 10.18
CA LEU A 23 -8.30 -45.04 10.23
C LEU A 23 -8.39 -43.51 10.33
N LEU A 24 -7.50 -42.87 11.08
CA LEU A 24 -7.44 -41.41 11.16
C LEU A 24 -6.96 -40.78 9.85
N TYR A 25 -6.06 -41.44 9.14
CA TYR A 25 -5.59 -41.00 7.83
C TYR A 25 -6.57 -41.38 6.71
N ALA A 26 -7.53 -42.27 6.97
CA ALA A 26 -8.48 -42.71 5.97
C ALA A 26 -9.26 -41.49 5.42
N PRO A 27 -9.16 -41.22 4.12
CA PRO A 27 -9.89 -40.11 3.53
C PRO A 27 -11.40 -40.37 3.64
N GLU A 28 -12.18 -39.31 3.85
CA GLU A 28 -13.64 -39.41 3.76
C GLU A 28 -14.07 -39.91 2.37
N SER A 29 -15.22 -40.58 2.30
CA SER A 29 -15.81 -41.01 1.03
C SER A 29 -15.92 -39.83 0.06
N GLY A 30 -15.53 -40.02 -1.21
CA GLY A 30 -15.51 -38.93 -2.20
C GLY A 30 -16.84 -38.22 -2.42
N GLU A 31 -17.98 -38.87 -2.15
CA GLU A 31 -19.31 -38.24 -2.14
C GLU A 31 -19.42 -37.15 -1.06
N LYS A 32 -19.03 -37.46 0.18
CA LYS A 32 -19.02 -36.50 1.31
C LYS A 32 -18.05 -35.34 1.04
N THR A 33 -16.88 -35.63 0.50
CA THR A 33 -15.88 -34.60 0.14
C THR A 33 -16.44 -33.64 -0.92
N ARG A 34 -17.04 -34.16 -2.01
CA ARG A 34 -17.66 -33.32 -3.04
C ARG A 34 -18.81 -32.48 -2.49
N LYS A 35 -19.65 -33.06 -1.64
CA LYS A 35 -20.76 -32.35 -0.98
C LYS A 35 -20.25 -31.22 -0.07
N ARG A 36 -19.18 -31.47 0.69
CA ARG A 36 -18.52 -30.45 1.52
C ARG A 36 -17.92 -29.33 0.67
N ILE A 37 -17.17 -29.66 -0.37
CA ILE A 37 -16.58 -28.65 -1.28
C ILE A 37 -17.66 -27.74 -1.86
N LYS A 38 -18.76 -28.32 -2.37
CA LYS A 38 -19.86 -27.54 -2.92
C LYS A 38 -20.47 -26.59 -1.88
N SER A 39 -20.80 -27.12 -0.70
CA SER A 39 -21.35 -26.33 0.41
C SER A 39 -20.42 -25.18 0.85
N GLU A 40 -19.12 -25.46 1.00
CA GLU A 40 -18.17 -24.44 1.44
C GLU A 40 -17.90 -23.39 0.35
N SER A 41 -17.90 -23.78 -0.93
CA SER A 41 -17.83 -22.86 -2.06
C SER A 41 -19.03 -21.92 -2.10
N ASP A 42 -20.24 -22.46 -1.97
CA ASP A 42 -21.48 -21.66 -2.00
C ASP A 42 -21.49 -20.64 -0.85
N LYS A 43 -21.11 -21.05 0.37
CA LYS A 43 -20.98 -20.16 1.53
C LYS A 43 -19.89 -19.10 1.33
N ALA A 44 -18.75 -19.45 0.73
CA ALA A 44 -17.67 -18.51 0.46
C ALA A 44 -18.11 -17.44 -0.54
N GLN A 45 -18.81 -17.84 -1.60
CA GLN A 45 -19.37 -16.93 -2.60
C GLN A 45 -20.39 -15.97 -1.98
N GLU A 46 -21.29 -16.48 -1.13
CA GLU A 46 -22.27 -15.65 -0.42
C GLU A 46 -21.60 -14.62 0.50
N ARG A 47 -20.60 -15.04 1.29
CA ARG A 47 -19.83 -14.13 2.15
C ARG A 47 -19.08 -13.08 1.35
N PHE A 48 -18.50 -13.45 0.21
CA PHE A 48 -17.81 -12.53 -0.67
C PHE A 48 -18.77 -11.48 -1.25
N ASN A 49 -19.90 -11.90 -1.80
CA ASN A 49 -20.90 -11.00 -2.37
C ASN A 49 -21.45 -10.02 -1.32
N LYS A 50 -21.74 -10.51 -0.11
CA LYS A 50 -22.22 -9.65 0.98
C LYS A 50 -21.17 -8.59 1.36
N LYS A 51 -19.91 -9.01 1.50
CA LYS A 51 -18.82 -8.09 1.89
C LYS A 51 -18.45 -7.12 0.77
N TYR A 52 -18.54 -7.54 -0.49
CA TYR A 52 -18.36 -6.68 -1.65
C TYR A 52 -19.44 -5.58 -1.71
N ASN A 53 -20.71 -5.95 -1.53
CA ASN A 53 -21.82 -4.99 -1.53
C ASN A 53 -21.72 -3.98 -0.37
N GLU A 54 -21.41 -4.45 0.86
CA GLU A 54 -21.19 -3.57 2.02
C GLU A 54 -19.96 -2.67 1.85
N THR A 55 -18.89 -3.15 1.21
CA THR A 55 -17.66 -2.38 1.01
C THR A 55 -17.82 -1.36 -0.12
N SER A 56 -18.48 -1.73 -1.22
CA SER A 56 -18.69 -0.85 -2.39
C SER A 56 -19.49 0.41 -2.01
N SER A 57 -20.55 0.26 -1.21
CA SER A 57 -21.34 1.40 -0.75
C SER A 57 -20.55 2.36 0.16
N ASN A 58 -19.61 1.85 0.96
CA ASN A 58 -18.80 2.67 1.87
C ASN A 58 -17.56 3.28 1.19
N LEU A 59 -17.08 2.67 0.09
CA LEU A 59 -15.94 3.15 -0.67
C LEU A 59 -16.28 4.42 -1.44
N THR A 60 -17.46 4.50 -2.06
CA THR A 60 -17.88 5.68 -2.83
C THR A 60 -17.96 6.92 -1.96
N GLU A 61 -18.55 6.82 -0.76
CA GLU A 61 -18.66 7.96 0.17
C GLU A 61 -17.29 8.39 0.71
N LYS A 62 -16.42 7.44 1.09
CA LYS A 62 -15.05 7.75 1.53
C LYS A 62 -14.21 8.36 0.41
N ALA A 63 -14.34 7.86 -0.83
CA ALA A 63 -13.63 8.38 -1.98
C ALA A 63 -14.11 9.79 -2.35
N LYS A 64 -15.41 10.05 -2.25
CA LYS A 64 -15.98 11.39 -2.46
C LYS A 64 -15.46 12.38 -1.42
N LYS A 65 -15.44 12.00 -0.14
CA LYS A 65 -14.87 12.83 0.93
C LYS A 65 -13.37 13.09 0.71
N ALA A 66 -12.60 12.06 0.38
CA ALA A 66 -11.16 12.20 0.11
C ALA A 66 -10.88 13.10 -1.09
N ARG A 67 -11.72 13.06 -2.14
CA ARG A 67 -11.62 13.99 -3.27
C ARG A 67 -11.87 15.43 -2.85
N LEU A 68 -12.91 15.69 -2.07
CA LEU A 68 -13.23 17.04 -1.59
C LEU A 68 -12.09 17.60 -0.72
N ASP A 69 -11.60 16.82 0.25
CA ASP A 69 -10.49 17.23 1.12
C ASP A 69 -9.19 17.48 0.31
N PHE A 70 -8.99 16.73 -0.79
CA PHE A 70 -7.85 16.91 -1.67
C PHE A 70 -7.98 18.18 -2.53
N GLU A 71 -9.15 18.42 -3.12
CA GLU A 71 -9.42 19.62 -3.91
C GLU A 71 -9.23 20.90 -3.07
N GLU A 72 -9.70 20.90 -1.82
CA GLU A 72 -9.52 22.01 -0.87
C GLU A 72 -8.03 22.28 -0.58
N ARG A 73 -7.28 21.25 -0.19
CA ARG A 73 -5.84 21.36 0.10
C ARG A 73 -5.02 21.76 -1.13
N LEU A 74 -5.40 21.26 -2.31
CA LEU A 74 -4.74 21.60 -3.55
C LEU A 74 -4.99 23.07 -3.91
N GLY A 75 -6.22 23.56 -3.72
CA GLY A 75 -6.56 24.97 -3.91
C GLY A 75 -5.75 25.90 -3.01
N GLU A 76 -5.66 25.60 -1.71
CA GLU A 76 -4.86 26.38 -0.75
C GLU A 76 -3.36 26.36 -1.10
N THR A 77 -2.83 25.19 -1.47
CA THR A 77 -1.42 25.02 -1.86
C THR A 77 -1.12 25.79 -3.15
N LEU A 78 -2.01 25.73 -4.14
CA LEU A 78 -1.83 26.43 -5.41
C LEU A 78 -1.89 27.95 -5.22
N SER A 79 -2.83 28.44 -4.40
CA SER A 79 -2.96 29.88 -4.12
C SER A 79 -1.73 30.42 -3.39
N SER A 80 -1.27 29.72 -2.34
CA SER A 80 -0.07 30.12 -1.60
C SER A 80 1.20 30.04 -2.46
N ALA A 81 1.32 29.02 -3.31
CA ALA A 81 2.42 28.91 -4.26
C ALA A 81 2.40 30.04 -5.30
N SER A 82 1.23 30.43 -5.81
CA SER A 82 1.08 31.53 -6.76
C SER A 82 1.53 32.86 -6.14
N HIS A 83 1.04 33.20 -4.94
CA HIS A 83 1.48 34.41 -4.24
C HIS A 83 2.98 34.41 -3.99
N LYS A 84 3.53 33.26 -3.57
CA LYS A 84 4.97 33.13 -3.33
C LYS A 84 5.79 33.24 -4.62
N ALA A 85 5.25 32.82 -5.75
CA ALA A 85 5.89 32.99 -7.06
C ALA A 85 5.91 34.47 -7.47
N ASP A 86 4.82 35.21 -7.24
CA ASP A 86 4.73 36.66 -7.53
C ASP A 86 5.74 37.47 -6.68
N ASP A 87 5.88 37.14 -5.40
CA ASP A 87 6.88 37.74 -4.51
C ASP A 87 8.31 37.48 -4.99
N ILE A 88 8.59 36.24 -5.42
CA ILE A 88 9.89 35.87 -5.98
C ILE A 88 10.17 36.63 -7.27
N LEU A 89 9.17 36.76 -8.15
CA LEU A 89 9.30 37.51 -9.41
C LEU A 89 9.69 38.96 -9.14
N SER A 90 8.99 39.60 -8.20
CA SER A 90 9.25 40.99 -7.77
C SER A 90 10.67 41.16 -7.19
N ALA A 91 11.11 40.20 -6.36
CA ALA A 91 12.47 40.21 -5.81
C ALA A 91 13.54 40.03 -6.90
N MET A 92 13.27 39.18 -7.90
CA MET A 92 14.17 38.98 -9.05
C MET A 92 14.28 40.25 -9.89
N GLU A 93 13.17 40.96 -10.17
CA GLU A 93 13.18 42.22 -10.90
C GLU A 93 14.03 43.28 -10.19
N SER A 94 13.79 43.48 -8.89
CA SER A 94 14.58 44.42 -8.08
C SER A 94 16.08 44.10 -8.11
N LYS A 95 16.43 42.81 -8.00
CA LYS A 95 17.84 42.38 -8.01
C LYS A 95 18.48 42.53 -9.39
N LEU A 96 17.70 42.31 -10.46
CA LEU A 96 18.15 42.49 -11.84
C LEU A 96 18.40 43.97 -12.16
N GLU A 97 17.53 44.88 -11.68
CA GLU A 97 17.76 46.32 -11.77
C GLU A 97 19.01 46.77 -11.02
N GLU A 98 19.21 46.27 -9.80
CA GLU A 98 20.39 46.61 -8.99
C GLU A 98 21.68 46.15 -9.66
N LEU A 99 21.71 44.93 -10.20
CA LEU A 99 22.84 44.41 -10.97
C LEU A 99 23.11 45.25 -12.23
N ARG A 100 22.07 45.68 -12.95
CA ARG A 100 22.22 46.58 -14.11
C ARG A 100 22.81 47.93 -13.69
N LYS A 101 22.33 48.53 -12.59
CA LYS A 101 22.88 49.78 -12.05
C LYS A 101 24.33 49.61 -11.62
N GLN A 102 24.67 48.55 -10.89
CA GLN A 102 26.07 48.24 -10.49
C GLN A 102 26.99 48.07 -11.69
N ASN A 103 26.60 47.28 -12.71
CA ASN A 103 27.41 47.12 -13.93
C ASN A 103 27.63 48.45 -14.67
N SER A 104 26.61 49.32 -14.76
CA SER A 104 26.76 50.64 -15.40
C SER A 104 27.70 51.58 -14.64
N LYS A 105 27.72 51.50 -13.29
CA LYS A 105 28.66 52.27 -12.45
C LYS A 105 30.08 51.74 -12.60
N LEU A 106 30.27 50.41 -12.58
CA LEU A 106 31.58 49.78 -12.78
C LEU A 106 32.19 50.15 -14.13
N ASN A 107 31.41 50.18 -15.22
CA ASN A 107 31.90 50.59 -16.54
C ASN A 107 32.29 52.08 -16.57
N LYS A 108 31.50 52.96 -15.96
CA LYS A 108 31.84 54.39 -15.85
C LYS A 108 33.09 54.62 -14.99
N ASP A 109 33.22 53.92 -13.87
CA ASP A 109 34.39 54.02 -12.99
C ASP A 109 35.64 53.44 -13.67
N ALA A 110 35.50 52.38 -14.47
CA ALA A 110 36.57 51.81 -15.28
C ALA A 110 37.04 52.79 -16.38
N GLU A 111 36.11 53.41 -17.13
CA GLU A 111 36.45 54.44 -18.11
C GLU A 111 37.12 55.67 -17.47
N THR A 112 36.69 56.07 -16.28
CA THR A 112 37.23 57.24 -15.57
C THR A 112 38.63 56.97 -15.02
N LYS A 113 38.92 55.74 -14.57
CA LYS A 113 40.27 55.32 -14.16
C LYS A 113 41.20 55.17 -15.36
N ALA A 114 40.72 54.64 -16.49
CA ALA A 114 41.52 54.51 -17.72
C ALA A 114 41.92 55.86 -18.34
N LYS A 115 41.15 56.93 -18.12
CA LYS A 115 41.48 58.30 -18.54
C LYS A 115 42.39 59.07 -17.58
N LYS A 116 42.62 58.56 -16.36
CA LYS A 116 43.47 59.17 -15.33
C LYS A 116 44.84 58.50 -15.17
N ALA A 117 45.06 57.36 -15.82
CA ALA A 117 46.36 56.71 -15.99
C ALA A 117 47.01 57.19 -17.29
#